data_AF-A0A960JXU3-F1
#
_entry.id   AF-A0A960JXU3-F1
#
_cell.length_a   1.000
_cell.length_b   1.000
_cell.length_c   1.000
_cell.angle_alpha   90.00
_cell.angle_beta   90.00
_cell.angle_gamma   90.00
#
_symmetry.space_group_name_H-M   'P 1'
#
loop_
_entity.id
_entity.type
_entity.pdbx_description
1 polymer ?
#
loop_
_entity_poly.entity_id
_entity_poly.type
_entity_poly.pdbx_seq_one_letter_code
_entity_poly.pdbx_strand_id
1 'polypeptide(L)'
;MNWIVILLIVAALLVLRRFKLGMLAWLGAWWLAAFAVIRFGFDVPVPVSVVKLYMGIISGALLAYVLSDRARLAQVRDPLMAFMTERRYAALLGLVVLAIPTAVAANIYLGMTAPAKPPVFGRTVHPAPPAEITVHDKEFDLITLDNPYRHLETEDPEAFKERVGEG
;
A
#
# COMPACT_ATOMS: atom_id res chain seq x y z
N MET A 1 -8.41 2.57 -20.62
CA MET A 1 -9.40 1.84 -19.81
C MET A 1 -9.60 0.50 -20.49
N ASN A 2 -9.44 -0.60 -19.74
CA ASN A 2 -9.60 -1.95 -20.27
C ASN A 2 -11.09 -2.33 -20.31
N TRP A 3 -11.76 -1.93 -21.38
CA TRP A 3 -13.20 -2.17 -21.55
C TRP A 3 -13.58 -3.65 -21.60
N ILE A 4 -12.69 -4.52 -22.08
CA ILE A 4 -12.93 -5.97 -22.13
C ILE A 4 -13.11 -6.52 -20.73
N VAL A 5 -12.23 -6.16 -19.80
CA VAL A 5 -12.31 -6.59 -18.40
C VAL A 5 -13.60 -6.11 -17.76
N ILE A 6 -13.98 -4.84 -17.97
CA ILE A 6 -15.20 -4.27 -17.41
C ILE A 6 -16.43 -4.99 -17.95
N LEU A 7 -16.50 -5.23 -19.27
CA LEU A 7 -17.61 -5.95 -19.90
C LEU A 7 -17.70 -7.40 -19.39
N LEU A 8 -16.58 -8.08 -19.19
CA LEU A 8 -16.56 -9.42 -18.63
C LEU A 8 -17.07 -9.45 -17.18
N ILE A 9 -16.69 -8.47 -16.36
CA ILE A 9 -17.18 -8.36 -14.98
C ILE A 9 -18.69 -8.11 -14.97
N VAL A 10 -19.19 -7.19 -15.81
CA VAL A 10 -20.63 -6.92 -15.91
C VAL A 10 -21.38 -8.15 -16.41
N ALA A 11 -20.87 -8.84 -17.43
CA ALA A 11 -21.45 -10.09 -17.91
C ALA A 11 -21.48 -11.16 -16.81
N ALA A 12 -20.39 -11.31 -16.04
CA ALA A 12 -20.34 -12.23 -14.91
C ALA A 12 -21.39 -11.88 -13.84
N LEU A 13 -21.57 -10.60 -13.49
CA LEU A 13 -22.61 -10.16 -12.55
C LEU A 13 -24.02 -10.40 -13.09
N LEU A 14 -24.26 -10.22 -14.39
CA LEU A 14 -25.54 -10.52 -15.03
C LEU A 14 -25.84 -12.02 -15.03
N VAL A 15 -24.82 -12.86 -15.23
CA VAL A 15 -24.93 -14.32 -15.12
C VAL A 15 -25.17 -14.72 -13.67
N LEU A 16 -24.42 -14.18 -12.71
CA LEU A 16 -24.62 -14.38 -11.26
C LEU A 16 -26.05 -14.01 -10.84
N ARG A 17 -26.66 -12.99 -11.45
CA ARG A 17 -28.06 -12.61 -11.22
C ARG A 17 -29.07 -13.68 -11.62
N ARG A 18 -28.73 -14.61 -12.51
CA ARG A 18 -29.58 -15.76 -12.84
C ARG A 18 -29.61 -16.80 -11.71
N PHE A 19 -28.61 -16.79 -10.83
CA PHE A 19 -28.59 -17.63 -9.65
C PHE A 19 -29.32 -16.94 -8.49
N LYS A 20 -30.12 -17.70 -7.72
CA LYS A 20 -30.84 -17.20 -6.53
C LYS A 20 -29.87 -17.05 -5.35
N LEU A 21 -28.88 -16.17 -5.50
CA LEU A 21 -27.85 -15.93 -4.51
C LEU A 21 -28.41 -15.15 -3.32
N GLY A 22 -28.01 -15.56 -2.12
CA GLY A 22 -28.30 -14.81 -0.89
C GLY A 22 -27.57 -13.47 -0.86
N MET A 23 -28.00 -12.59 0.05
CA MET A 23 -27.43 -11.25 0.20
C MET A 23 -25.92 -11.28 0.48
N LEU A 24 -25.44 -12.21 1.31
CA LEU A 24 -24.01 -12.38 1.60
C LEU A 24 -23.19 -12.68 0.35
N ALA A 25 -23.69 -13.54 -0.54
CA ALA A 25 -23.02 -13.87 -1.80
C ALA A 25 -23.02 -12.66 -2.75
N TRP A 26 -24.08 -11.86 -2.77
CA TRP A 26 -24.14 -10.62 -3.55
C TRP A 26 -23.17 -9.55 -3.05
N LEU A 27 -22.99 -9.40 -1.74
CA LEU A 27 -21.99 -8.50 -1.17
C LEU A 27 -20.58 -8.93 -1.57
N GLY A 28 -20.29 -10.23 -1.50
CA GLY A 28 -19.02 -10.79 -1.97
C GLY A 28 -18.80 -10.56 -3.47
N ALA A 29 -19.83 -10.77 -4.29
CA ALA A 29 -19.76 -10.53 -5.73
C ALA A 29 -19.47 -9.06 -6.05
N TRP A 30 -20.16 -8.12 -5.40
CA TRP A 30 -19.91 -6.69 -5.56
C TRP A 30 -18.51 -6.28 -5.09
N TRP A 31 -18.06 -6.81 -3.96
CA TRP A 31 -16.72 -6.54 -3.45
C TRP A 31 -15.63 -7.04 -4.42
N LEU A 32 -15.77 -8.26 -4.94
CA LEU A 32 -14.84 -8.84 -5.92
C LEU A 32 -14.88 -8.12 -7.26
N ALA A 33 -16.06 -7.74 -7.73
CA ALA A 33 -16.22 -6.96 -8.96
C ALA A 33 -15.52 -5.60 -8.83
N ALA A 34 -15.71 -4.90 -7.72
CA ALA A 34 -15.05 -3.62 -7.48
C ALA A 34 -13.52 -3.77 -7.41
N PHE A 35 -13.03 -4.81 -6.73
CA PHE A 35 -11.60 -5.14 -6.72
C PHE A 35 -11.06 -5.38 -8.14
N ALA A 36 -11.76 -6.19 -8.94
CA ALA A 36 -11.34 -6.51 -10.29
C ALA A 36 -11.33 -5.28 -11.21
N VAL A 37 -12.34 -4.41 -11.12
CA VAL A 37 -12.38 -3.14 -11.86
C VAL A 37 -11.20 -2.25 -11.48
N ILE A 38 -10.94 -2.06 -10.17
CA ILE A 38 -9.85 -1.19 -9.73
C ILE A 38 -8.49 -1.77 -10.11
N ARG A 39 -8.33 -3.09 -10.00
CA ARG A 39 -7.04 -3.76 -10.22
C ARG A 39 -6.69 -3.98 -11.69
N PHE A 40 -7.70 -4.21 -12.54
CA PHE A 40 -7.53 -4.67 -13.92
C PHE A 40 -8.29 -3.81 -14.96
N GLY A 41 -9.14 -2.88 -14.53
CA GLY A 41 -9.89 -2.00 -15.43
C GLY A 41 -9.05 -0.87 -16.02
N PHE A 42 -7.86 -0.60 -15.48
CA PHE A 42 -6.95 0.42 -15.98
C PHE A 42 -5.77 -0.21 -16.73
N ASP A 43 -5.37 0.40 -17.86
CA ASP A 43 -4.25 -0.09 -18.66
C ASP A 43 -2.91 0.13 -17.95
N VAL A 44 -2.82 1.20 -17.16
CA VAL A 44 -1.69 1.47 -16.29
C VAL A 44 -1.92 0.77 -14.95
N PRO A 45 -0.95 -0.03 -14.46
CA PRO A 45 -1.11 -0.74 -13.20
C PRO A 45 -1.25 0.26 -12.04
N VAL A 46 -2.39 0.18 -11.34
CA VAL A 46 -2.69 1.02 -10.19
C VAL A 46 -1.79 0.63 -9.00
N PRO A 47 -1.16 1.60 -8.29
CA PRO A 47 -0.37 1.31 -7.10
C PRO A 47 -1.18 0.54 -6.05
N VAL A 48 -0.56 -0.46 -5.42
CA VAL A 48 -1.22 -1.33 -4.43
C VAL A 48 -1.79 -0.54 -3.25
N SER A 49 -1.17 0.57 -2.86
CA SER A 49 -1.67 1.47 -1.81
C SER A 49 -3.03 2.07 -2.17
N VAL A 50 -3.20 2.49 -3.43
CA VAL A 50 -4.44 3.08 -3.94
C VAL A 50 -5.53 2.00 -4.00
N VAL A 51 -5.20 0.80 -4.50
CA VAL A 51 -6.13 -0.33 -4.49
C VAL A 51 -6.62 -0.62 -3.07
N LYS A 52 -5.71 -0.70 -2.09
CA LYS A 52 -6.05 -0.93 -0.68
C LYS A 52 -6.95 0.16 -0.10
N LEU A 53 -6.67 1.42 -0.40
CA LEU A 53 -7.47 2.57 0.06
C LEU A 53 -8.92 2.46 -0.43
N TYR A 54 -9.13 2.31 -1.74
CA TYR A 54 -10.47 2.22 -2.30
C TYR A 54 -11.21 0.97 -1.83
N MET A 55 -10.52 -0.18 -1.74
CA MET A 55 -11.13 -1.40 -1.20
C MET A 55 -11.52 -1.25 0.28
N GLY A 56 -10.76 -0.48 1.06
CA GLY A 56 -11.14 -0.12 2.43
C GLY A 56 -12.44 0.70 2.47
N ILE A 57 -12.55 1.73 1.63
CA ILE A 57 -13.77 2.55 1.50
C ILE A 57 -14.96 1.70 1.06
N ILE A 58 -14.80 0.86 0.04
CA ILE A 58 -15.85 -0.05 -0.46
C ILE A 58 -16.29 -1.01 0.64
N SER A 59 -15.35 -1.57 1.40
CA SER A 59 -15.66 -2.46 2.52
C SER A 59 -16.49 -1.73 3.59
N GLY A 60 -16.10 -0.50 3.94
CA GLY A 60 -16.86 0.35 4.87
C GLY A 60 -18.26 0.68 4.34
N ALA A 61 -18.40 1.00 3.05
CA ALA A 61 -19.68 1.29 2.42
C ALA A 61 -20.62 0.07 2.41
N LEU A 62 -20.09 -1.12 2.06
CA LEU A 62 -20.86 -2.37 2.09
C LEU A 62 -21.26 -2.74 3.52
N LEU A 63 -20.39 -2.56 4.50
CA LEU A 63 -20.72 -2.76 5.91
C LEU A 63 -21.82 -1.79 6.37
N ALA A 64 -21.70 -0.50 6.04
CA ALA A 64 -22.73 0.49 6.36
C ALA A 64 -24.07 0.14 5.71
N TYR A 65 -24.05 -0.33 4.45
CA TYR A 65 -25.26 -0.78 3.74
C TYR A 65 -25.95 -1.98 4.40
N VAL A 66 -25.19 -2.91 4.97
CA VAL A 66 -25.72 -4.06 5.72
C VAL A 66 -26.27 -3.61 7.08
N LEU A 67 -25.53 -2.73 7.77
CA LEU A 67 -25.87 -2.27 9.11
C LEU A 67 -27.04 -1.27 9.12
N SER A 68 -27.37 -0.64 7.99
CA SER A 68 -28.44 0.34 7.90
C SER A 68 -29.85 -0.23 8.11
N ASP A 69 -30.02 -1.55 7.98
CA ASP A 69 -31.32 -2.22 8.07
C ASP A 69 -31.17 -3.57 8.79
N ARG A 70 -31.99 -3.80 9.82
CA ARG A 70 -31.97 -5.05 10.59
C ARG A 70 -32.33 -6.27 9.74
N ALA A 71 -33.20 -6.12 8.74
CA ALA A 71 -33.55 -7.20 7.84
C ALA A 71 -32.35 -7.61 6.96
N ARG A 72 -31.58 -6.62 6.48
CA ARG A 72 -30.33 -6.86 5.72
C ARG A 72 -29.27 -7.51 6.59
N LEU A 73 -29.10 -7.02 7.81
CA LEU A 73 -28.18 -7.61 8.77
C LEU A 73 -28.53 -9.08 9.05
N ALA A 74 -29.81 -9.39 9.27
CA ALA A 74 -30.26 -10.77 9.50
C ALA A 74 -29.95 -11.67 8.29
N GLN A 75 -30.21 -11.21 7.06
CA GLN A 75 -29.92 -11.96 5.83
C GLN A 75 -28.42 -12.27 5.64
N VAL A 76 -27.52 -11.48 6.24
CA VAL A 76 -26.07 -11.73 6.20
C VAL A 76 -25.63 -12.59 7.40
N ARG A 77 -26.14 -12.30 8.59
CA ARG A 77 -25.77 -12.98 9.84
C ARG A 77 -26.28 -14.42 9.89
N ASP A 78 -27.53 -14.65 9.52
CA ASP A 78 -28.19 -15.93 9.75
C ASP A 78 -27.53 -17.08 8.97
N PRO A 79 -27.12 -16.91 7.69
CA PRO A 79 -26.33 -17.92 6.98
C PRO A 79 -24.96 -18.20 7.63
N LEU A 80 -24.32 -17.17 8.18
CA LEU A 80 -23.03 -17.33 8.86
C LEU A 80 -23.19 -18.11 10.17
N MET A 81 -24.22 -17.78 10.96
CA MET A 81 -24.56 -18.52 12.18
C MET A 81 -24.94 -19.97 11.87
N ALA A 82 -25.71 -20.20 10.81
CA ALA A 82 -26.05 -21.54 10.35
C ALA A 82 -24.79 -22.33 9.97
N PHE A 83 -23.86 -21.71 9.23
CA PHE A 83 -22.59 -22.34 8.86
C PHE A 83 -21.73 -22.74 10.08
N MET A 84 -21.76 -21.93 11.13
CA MET A 84 -20.97 -22.19 12.35
C MET A 84 -21.62 -23.16 13.33
N THR A 85 -22.96 -23.23 13.37
CA THR A 85 -23.69 -23.98 14.41
C THR A 85 -24.30 -25.29 13.91
N GLU A 86 -24.66 -25.38 12.63
CA GLU A 86 -25.33 -26.56 12.11
C GLU A 86 -24.36 -27.69 11.75
N ARG A 87 -24.61 -28.88 12.29
CA ARG A 87 -23.76 -30.06 12.10
C ARG A 87 -23.56 -30.46 10.64
N ARG A 88 -24.50 -30.14 9.74
CA ARG A 88 -24.37 -30.41 8.30
C ARG A 88 -23.17 -29.70 7.65
N TYR A 89 -22.74 -28.58 8.23
CA TYR A 89 -21.58 -27.82 7.74
C TYR A 89 -20.30 -28.12 8.51
N ALA A 90 -20.30 -29.02 9.49
CA ALA A 90 -19.15 -29.27 10.37
C ALA A 90 -17.86 -29.65 9.60
N ALA A 91 -17.97 -30.47 8.55
CA ALA A 91 -16.82 -30.83 7.72
C ALA A 91 -16.27 -29.63 6.93
N LEU A 92 -17.17 -28.81 6.36
CA LEU A 92 -16.78 -27.58 5.66
C LEU A 92 -16.20 -26.54 6.61
N LEU A 93 -16.77 -26.41 7.81
CA LEU A 93 -16.26 -25.53 8.86
C LEU A 93 -14.86 -25.98 9.29
N GLY A 94 -14.64 -27.27 9.54
CA GLY A 94 -13.34 -27.83 9.87
C GLY A 94 -12.31 -27.55 8.76
N LEU A 95 -12.70 -27.71 7.50
CA LEU A 95 -11.87 -27.35 6.35
C LEU A 95 -11.52 -25.86 6.36
N VAL A 96 -12.48 -24.96 6.57
CA VAL A 96 -12.24 -23.51 6.59
C VAL A 96 -11.34 -23.10 7.76
N VAL A 97 -11.55 -23.67 8.94
CA VAL A 97 -10.76 -23.42 10.16
C VAL A 97 -9.30 -23.81 9.97
N LEU A 98 -9.02 -24.87 9.19
CA LEU A 98 -7.64 -25.25 8.85
C LEU A 98 -7.11 -24.45 7.65
N ALA A 99 -7.91 -24.29 6.60
CA ALA A 99 -7.48 -23.68 5.35
C ALA A 99 -7.08 -22.21 5.51
N ILE A 100 -7.81 -21.42 6.31
CA ILE A 100 -7.50 -19.99 6.46
C ILE A 100 -6.12 -19.79 7.13
N PRO A 101 -5.83 -20.34 8.33
CA PRO A 101 -4.51 -20.21 8.93
C PRO A 101 -3.41 -20.80 8.07
N THR A 102 -3.62 -21.96 7.44
CA THR A 102 -2.61 -22.57 6.55
C THR A 102 -2.32 -21.69 5.34
N ALA A 103 -3.33 -21.09 4.71
CA ALA A 103 -3.13 -20.17 3.59
C ALA A 103 -2.37 -18.90 4.03
N VAL A 104 -2.67 -18.36 5.21
CA VAL A 104 -1.94 -17.22 5.77
C VAL A 104 -0.48 -17.59 6.05
N ALA A 105 -0.24 -18.73 6.71
CA ALA A 105 1.10 -19.23 6.99
C ALA A 105 1.91 -19.46 5.69
N ALA A 106 1.29 -20.07 4.68
CA ALA A 106 1.91 -20.28 3.38
C ALA A 106 2.26 -18.94 2.70
N ASN A 107 1.36 -17.96 2.72
CA ASN A 107 1.62 -16.65 2.14
C ASN A 107 2.80 -15.94 2.82
N ILE A 108 2.87 -16.00 4.16
CA ILE A 108 4.00 -15.44 4.91
C ILE A 108 5.30 -16.17 4.57
N TYR A 109 5.29 -17.50 4.58
CA TYR A 109 6.46 -18.31 4.25
C TYR A 109 7.00 -18.02 2.83
N LEU A 110 6.10 -17.97 1.84
CA LEU A 110 6.45 -17.60 0.46
C LEU A 110 6.98 -16.17 0.35
N GLY A 111 6.43 -15.24 1.14
CA GLY A 111 6.93 -13.87 1.23
C GLY A 111 8.33 -13.77 1.83
N MET A 112 8.64 -14.58 2.85
CA MET A 112 9.94 -14.60 3.51
C MET A 112 11.03 -15.29 2.66
N THR A 113 10.63 -16.21 1.79
CA THR A 113 11.54 -16.92 0.87
C THR A 113 11.76 -16.19 -0.46
N ALA A 114 11.10 -15.04 -0.66
CA ALA A 114 11.30 -14.23 -1.85
C ALA A 114 12.70 -13.58 -1.86
N PRO A 115 13.44 -13.64 -2.99
CA PRO A 115 14.76 -13.03 -3.09
C PRO A 115 14.68 -11.51 -2.90
N ALA A 116 15.64 -10.96 -2.18
CA ALA A 116 15.75 -9.51 -1.98
C ALA A 116 15.90 -8.82 -3.34
N LYS A 117 14.91 -8.00 -3.70
CA LYS A 117 14.99 -7.16 -4.91
C LYS A 117 15.74 -5.88 -4.57
N PRO A 118 16.78 -5.50 -5.33
CA PRO A 118 17.40 -4.20 -5.15
C PRO A 118 16.34 -3.11 -5.36
N PRO A 119 16.41 -1.99 -4.62
CA PRO A 119 15.50 -0.88 -4.83
C PRO A 119 15.61 -0.37 -6.27
N VAL A 120 14.47 -0.04 -6.88
CA VAL A 120 14.37 0.43 -8.27
C VAL A 120 15.18 1.72 -8.51
N PHE A 121 15.45 2.46 -7.45
CA PHE A 121 16.28 3.66 -7.46
C PHE A 121 17.39 3.52 -6.43
N GLY A 122 18.63 3.79 -6.85
CA GLY A 122 19.73 3.99 -5.92
C GLY A 122 19.40 5.19 -5.05
N ARG A 123 19.22 4.94 -3.75
CA ARG A 123 19.15 6.06 -2.79
C ARG A 123 20.55 6.63 -2.72
N THR A 124 20.81 7.77 -3.35
CA THR A 124 21.99 8.59 -3.05
C THR A 124 21.81 9.10 -1.62
N VAL A 125 22.36 8.35 -0.66
CA VAL A 125 22.26 8.68 0.78
C VAL A 125 23.11 9.92 1.11
N HIS A 126 24.07 10.26 0.25
CA HIS A 126 24.75 11.55 0.25
C HIS A 126 24.76 12.11 -1.18
N PRO A 127 24.16 13.28 -1.44
CA PRO A 127 24.52 14.06 -2.63
C PRO A 127 26.02 14.40 -2.54
N ALA A 128 26.68 14.52 -3.69
CA ALA A 128 28.03 15.05 -3.72
C ALA A 128 28.05 16.43 -3.04
N PRO A 129 29.09 16.76 -2.25
CA PRO A 129 29.23 18.10 -1.70
C PRO A 129 29.17 19.12 -2.85
N PRO A 130 28.50 20.27 -2.64
CA PRO A 130 28.42 21.30 -3.66
C PRO A 130 29.84 21.78 -4.00
N ALA A 131 30.12 21.95 -5.29
CA ALA A 131 31.40 22.51 -5.73
C ALA A 131 31.50 24.01 -5.43
N GLU A 132 30.36 24.70 -5.31
CA GLU A 132 30.29 26.15 -5.17
C GLU A 132 29.29 26.56 -4.09
N ILE A 133 29.55 27.68 -3.42
CA ILE A 133 28.61 28.33 -2.50
C ILE A 133 28.52 29.83 -2.81
N THR A 134 27.35 30.42 -2.58
CA THR A 134 27.15 31.87 -2.69
C THR A 134 27.05 32.48 -1.29
N VAL A 135 27.94 33.41 -0.98
CA VAL A 135 27.95 34.15 0.30
C VAL A 135 27.99 35.65 -0.01
N HIS A 136 27.03 36.42 0.51
CA HIS A 136 26.91 37.87 0.26
C HIS A 136 26.97 38.24 -1.23
N ASP A 137 26.17 37.56 -2.06
CA ASP A 137 26.08 37.77 -3.51
C ASP A 137 27.39 37.50 -4.29
N LYS A 138 28.34 36.79 -3.69
CA LYS A 138 29.58 36.34 -4.33
C LYS A 138 29.64 34.82 -4.35
N GLU A 139 29.98 34.29 -5.51
CA GLU A 139 30.16 32.86 -5.75
C GLU A 139 31.59 32.45 -5.39
N PHE A 140 31.73 31.36 -4.65
CA PHE A 140 32.99 30.79 -4.20
C PHE A 140 33.06 29.32 -4.59
N ASP A 141 34.12 28.93 -5.31
CA ASP A 141 34.44 27.55 -5.66
C ASP A 141 35.14 26.85 -4.49
N LEU A 142 34.44 25.96 -3.80
CA LEU A 142 34.95 25.22 -2.64
C LEU A 142 36.05 24.20 -2.97
N ILE A 143 36.26 23.86 -4.23
CA ILE A 143 37.30 22.92 -4.65
C ILE A 143 38.66 23.61 -4.72
N THR A 144 38.68 24.86 -5.16
CA THR A 144 39.91 25.64 -5.36
C THR A 144 40.13 26.72 -4.29
N LEU A 145 39.10 27.06 -3.52
CA LEU A 145 39.18 28.08 -2.48
C LEU A 145 40.09 27.63 -1.33
N ASP A 146 41.13 28.41 -1.08
CA ASP A 146 41.96 28.29 0.10
C ASP A 146 41.40 29.17 1.23
N ASN A 147 41.51 28.71 2.47
CA ASN A 147 40.96 29.43 3.61
C ASN A 147 41.86 30.63 3.96
N PRO A 148 41.35 31.87 3.84
CA PRO A 148 42.16 33.08 3.99
C PRO A 148 42.67 33.31 5.41
N TYR A 149 42.16 32.61 6.42
CA TYR A 149 42.62 32.72 7.81
C TYR A 149 43.48 31.53 8.23
N ARG A 150 43.67 30.52 7.37
CA ARG A 150 44.37 29.27 7.72
C ARG A 150 45.84 29.50 8.06
N HIS A 151 46.50 30.48 7.44
CA HIS A 151 47.90 30.82 7.71
C HIS A 151 48.08 31.44 9.12
N LEU A 152 47.06 32.12 9.64
CA LEU A 152 47.10 32.74 10.97
C LEU A 152 47.24 31.69 12.09
N GLU A 153 46.85 30.44 11.86
CA GLU A 153 47.04 29.36 12.84
C GLU A 153 48.51 29.18 13.24
N THR A 154 49.44 29.45 12.31
CA THR A 154 50.90 29.35 12.56
C THR A 154 51.52 30.71 12.87
N GLU A 155 51.06 31.78 12.21
CA GLU A 155 51.67 33.11 12.30
C GLU A 155 51.16 33.95 13.48
N ASP A 156 49.86 33.86 13.81
CA ASP A 156 49.22 34.57 14.92
C ASP A 156 48.03 33.77 15.49
N PRO A 157 48.31 32.83 16.42
CA PRO A 157 47.30 31.92 16.95
C PRO A 157 46.17 32.61 17.73
N GLU A 158 46.41 33.79 18.29
CA GLU A 158 45.38 34.53 19.04
C GLU A 158 44.41 35.22 18.06
N ALA A 159 44.92 35.83 16.99
CA ALA A 159 44.07 36.36 15.91
C ALA A 159 43.27 35.24 15.20
N PHE A 160 43.86 34.05 15.02
CA PHE A 160 43.14 32.90 14.47
C PHE A 160 41.97 32.48 15.36
N LYS A 161 42.17 32.41 16.68
CA LYS A 161 41.10 32.07 17.64
C LYS A 161 39.96 33.09 17.62
N GLU A 162 40.28 34.38 17.53
CA GLU A 162 39.28 35.44 17.44
C GLU A 162 38.40 35.25 16.19
N ARG A 163 39.01 35.02 15.02
CA ARG A 163 38.28 34.82 13.76
C ARG A 163 37.46 33.53 13.72
N VAL A 164 37.96 32.44 14.28
CA VAL A 164 37.18 31.18 14.41
C VAL A 164 35.97 31.36 15.33
N GLY A 165 36.08 32.24 16.33
CA GLY A 165 34.96 32.59 17.21
C GLY A 165 33.84 33.38 16.52
N GLU A 166 34.13 34.05 15.41
CA GLU A 166 33.17 34.86 14.65
C GLU A 166 32.34 34.04 13.64
N GLY A 167 32.81 32.84 13.25
CA GLY A 167 32.09 31.89 12.38
C GLY A 167 32.58 31.88 10.94
#